data_AF-A0A7C1I4R3-F1
#
_entry.id   AF-A0A7C1I4R3-F1
#
_cell.length_a   1.000
_cell.length_b   1.000
_cell.length_c   1.000
_cell.angle_alpha   90.00
_cell.angle_beta   90.00
_cell.angle_gamma   90.00
#
_symmetry.space_group_name_H-M   'P 1'
#
loop_
_entity.id
_entity.type
_entity.pdbx_description
1 polymer ?
#
loop_
_entity_poly.entity_id
_entity_poly.type
_entity_poly.pdbx_seq_one_letter_code
_entity_poly.pdbx_strand_id
1 'polypeptide(L)' 'MEINLNLSAKAQRDIELVRLAKKGDQQSYAELMGRYRDAIYFMLLKMVNSPIDA' A
#
# COMPACT_ATOMS: atom_id res chain seq x y z
N MET A 1 -18.75 5.08 2.63
CA MET A 1 -17.78 5.27 3.73
C MET A 1 -17.48 6.76 3.76
N GLU A 2 -17.89 7.48 4.81
CA GLU A 2 -17.53 8.88 4.96
C GLU A 2 -16.03 8.95 5.29
N ILE A 3 -15.26 9.54 4.38
CA ILE A 3 -13.83 9.75 4.58
C ILE A 3 -13.72 10.94 5.53
N ASN A 4 -13.25 10.71 6.76
CA ASN A 4 -12.90 11.79 7.68
C ASN A 4 -11.94 12.75 6.94
N LEU A 5 -12.32 14.02 6.79
CA LEU A 5 -11.62 14.99 5.94
C LEU A 5 -10.23 15.37 6.46
N ASN A 6 -9.85 14.93 7.67
CA ASN A 6 -8.57 15.21 8.29
C ASN A 6 -7.44 14.23 7.90
N LEU A 7 -7.55 13.57 6.75
CA LEU A 7 -6.45 12.78 6.22
C LEU A 7 -5.33 13.69 5.71
N SER A 8 -4.08 13.32 5.97
CA SER A 8 -2.94 13.97 5.34
C SER A 8 -3.03 13.82 3.81
N ALA A 9 -2.43 14.76 3.07
CA ALA A 9 -2.38 14.67 1.60
C ALA A 9 -1.81 13.33 1.11
N LYS A 10 -0.85 12.75 1.85
CA LYS A 10 -0.32 11.41 1.60
C LYS A 10 -1.40 10.34 1.76
N ALA A 11 -2.13 10.35 2.87
CA ALA A 11 -3.18 9.37 3.13
C ALA A 11 -4.33 9.46 2.12
N GLN A 12 -4.72 10.68 1.71
CA GLN A 12 -5.71 10.88 0.65
C GLN A 12 -5.25 10.28 -0.68
N ARG A 13 -3.98 10.50 -1.06
CA ARG A 13 -3.41 9.93 -2.28
C ARG A 13 -3.34 8.41 -2.22
N ASP A 14 -2.93 7.86 -1.09
CA ASP A 14 -2.85 6.40 -0.91
C ASP A 14 -4.25 5.74 -0.98
N ILE A 15 -5.29 6.39 -0.45
CA ILE A 15 -6.69 5.93 -0.62
C ILE A 15 -7.10 5.90 -2.10
N GLU A 16 -6.77 6.94 -2.85
CA GLU A 16 -7.13 7.01 -4.26
C GLU A 16 -6.40 5.93 -5.08
N LEU A 17 -5.10 5.72 -4.83
CA LEU A 17 -4.33 4.64 -5.45
C LEU A 17 -4.94 3.27 -5.15
N VAL A 18 -5.33 3.01 -3.89
CA VAL A 18 -6.02 1.76 -3.51
C VAL A 18 -7.35 1.61 -4.26
N ARG A 19 -8.13 2.70 -4.35
CA ARG A 19 -9.43 2.68 -5.04
C ARG A 19 -9.28 2.35 -6.53
N LEU A 20 -8.29 2.92 -7.19
CA LEU A 20 -7.99 2.67 -8.61
C LEU A 20 -7.42 1.26 -8.83
N ALA A 21 -6.46 0.84 -8.00
CA ALA A 21 -5.89 -0.51 -8.06
C ALA A 21 -6.97 -1.59 -7.90
N LYS A 22 -7.94 -1.40 -6.99
CA LYS A 22 -9.10 -2.30 -6.82
C LYS A 22 -10.01 -2.37 -8.04
N LYS A 23 -9.99 -1.39 -8.93
CA LYS A 23 -10.70 -1.39 -10.21
C LYS A 23 -9.90 -2.03 -11.34
N GLY A 24 -8.70 -2.53 -11.06
CA GLY A 24 -7.81 -3.16 -12.04
C GLY A 24 -6.77 -2.22 -12.65
N ASP A 25 -6.62 -0.99 -12.15
CA ASP A 25 -5.60 -0.06 -12.63
C ASP A 25 -4.20 -0.52 -12.19
N GLN A 26 -3.43 -1.08 -13.13
CA GLN A 26 -2.11 -1.64 -12.85
C GLN A 26 -1.07 -0.59 -12.49
N GLN A 27 -1.19 0.64 -13.02
CA GLN A 27 -0.25 1.73 -12.72
C GLN A 27 -0.39 2.17 -11.27
N SER A 28 -1.63 2.30 -10.78
CA SER A 28 -1.94 2.65 -9.40
C SER A 28 -1.47 1.57 -8.44
N TYR A 29 -1.62 0.29 -8.81
CA TYR A 29 -1.06 -0.82 -8.05
C TYR A 29 0.47 -0.76 -7.98
N ALA A 30 1.14 -0.49 -9.11
CA ALA A 30 2.60 -0.35 -9.15
C ALA A 30 3.08 0.83 -8.28
N GLU A 31 2.41 1.98 -8.34
CA GLU A 31 2.72 3.14 -7.48
C GLU A 31 2.52 2.79 -6.00
N LEU A 32 1.43 2.10 -5.66
CA LEU A 32 1.15 1.67 -4.28
C LEU A 32 2.21 0.68 -3.78
N MET A 33 2.57 -0.32 -4.58
CA MET A 33 3.64 -1.27 -4.24
C MET A 33 4.99 -0.58 -4.11
N GLY A 34 5.33 0.37 -4.98
CA GLY A 34 6.58 1.14 -4.86
C GLY A 34 6.69 1.90 -3.53
N ARG A 35 5.57 2.40 -2.99
CA ARG A 35 5.53 3.11 -1.71
C ARG A 35 5.66 2.22 -0.48
N TYR A 36 5.15 0.98 -0.58
CA TYR A 36 4.91 0.14 0.60
C TYR A 36 5.63 -1.21 0.59
N ARG A 37 6.33 -1.57 -0.50
CA ARG A 37 7.05 -2.84 -0.63
C ARG A 37 7.96 -3.12 0.56
N ASP A 38 8.82 -2.18 0.91
CA ASP A 38 9.80 -2.39 1.98
C ASP A 38 9.13 -2.56 3.34
N ALA A 39 8.09 -1.76 3.62
CA ALA A 39 7.33 -1.87 4.86
C ALA A 39 6.64 -3.25 4.98
N ILE A 40 6.07 -3.75 3.88
CA ILE A 40 5.45 -5.08 3.81
C ILE A 40 6.52 -6.16 3.97
N TYR A 41 7.63 -6.06 3.25
CA TYR A 41 8.74 -7.01 3.31
C TYR A 41 9.30 -7.14 4.73
N PHE A 42 9.63 -6.01 5.39
CA PHE A 42 10.16 -6.05 6.75
C PHE A 42 9.12 -6.50 7.78
N MET A 43 7.82 -6.29 7.53
CA MET A 43 6.76 -6.85 8.36
C MET A 43 6.73 -8.38 8.22
N LEU A 44 6.74 -8.91 6.99
CA LEU A 44 6.76 -10.35 6.72
C LEU A 44 8.02 -10.98 7.30
N LEU A 45 9.20 -10.42 7.05
CA LEU A 45 10.47 -10.92 7.56
C LEU A 45 10.46 -11.08 9.09
N LYS A 46 9.88 -10.13 9.82
CA LYS A 46 9.75 -10.22 11.30
C LYS A 46 8.79 -11.31 11.75
N MET A 47 7.79 -11.66 10.93
CA MET A 47 6.77 -12.66 11.26
C MET A 47 7.20 -14.07 10.88
N VAL A 48 7.82 -14.26 9.71
CA VAL A 48 8.24 -15.57 9.20
C VAL A 48 9.70 -15.90 9.48
N ASN A 49 10.52 -14.91 9.82
CA ASN A 49 11.96 -15.04 10.08
C ASN A 49 12.73 -15.74 8.94
N SER A 50 12.31 -15.51 7.70
CA SER A 50 12.89 -16.10 6.48
C SER A 50 12.93 -15.04 5.38
N PRO A 51 14.12 -14.66 4.86
CA PRO A 51 14.24 -13.73 3.74
C PRO A 51 13.78 -14.29 2.39
N ILE A 52 13.67 -15.62 2.26
CA ILE A 52 13.21 -16.28 1.03
C ILE A 52 11.69 -16.27 0.97
N ASP A 53 11.03 -16.41 2.12
CA ASP A 53 9.57 -16.47 2.22
C ASP A 53 8.91 -15.09 2.38
N ALA A 54 9.69 -14.06 2.72
CA ALA A 54 9.26 -12.66 2.86
C ALA A 54 9.32 -11.90 1.52
#